data_AF-A0A2S7T8G7-F1
#
_entry.id   AF-A0A2S7T8G7-F1
#
_cell.length_a   1.000
_cell.length_b   1.000
_cell.length_c   1.000
_cell.angle_alpha   90.00
_cell.angle_beta   90.00
_cell.angle_gamma   90.00
#
_symmetry.space_group_name_H-M   'P 1'
#
loop_
_entity.id
_entity.type
_entity.pdbx_description
1 polymer ?
#
loop_
_entity_poly.entity_id
_entity_poly.type
_entity_poly.pdbx_seq_one_letter_code
_entity_poly.pdbx_strand_id
1 'polypeptide(L)'
;MALSYGLIALADPVFSLGFGLHEVFIYHLVFSAILISLIPWVQRNPAWAPNLGYYYLGSLLLKFFVFALVFPAVVTAENIPSKEALLMLSPLFIALVCEVLFLKQALDKMNV
;
A
#
# COMPACT_ATOMS: atom_id res chain seq x y z
N MET A 1 16.55 -18.26 6.57
CA MET A 1 15.85 -19.07 5.55
C MET A 1 14.75 -18.27 4.82
N ALA A 2 13.96 -17.41 5.50
CA ALA A 2 12.97 -16.53 4.86
C ALA A 2 13.55 -15.45 3.91
N LEU A 3 14.79 -14.98 4.16
CA LEU A 3 15.47 -13.98 3.32
C LEU A 3 15.91 -14.49 1.93
N SER A 4 15.99 -15.81 1.74
CA SER A 4 16.40 -16.41 0.45
C SER A 4 15.26 -16.37 -0.57
N TYR A 5 14.02 -16.63 -0.14
CA TYR A 5 12.86 -16.69 -1.02
C TYR A 5 12.45 -15.33 -1.60
N GLY A 6 12.68 -14.23 -0.87
CA GLY A 6 12.47 -12.88 -1.39
C GLY A 6 13.42 -12.52 -2.53
N LEU A 7 14.64 -13.06 -2.52
CA LEU A 7 15.64 -12.89 -3.59
C LEU A 7 15.37 -13.81 -4.79
N ILE A 8 14.83 -15.01 -4.56
CA ILE A 8 14.46 -15.95 -5.63
C ILE A 8 13.20 -15.47 -6.37
N ALA A 9 12.23 -14.88 -5.67
CA ALA A 9 11.05 -14.29 -6.30
C ALA A 9 11.36 -13.07 -7.20
N LEU A 10 12.54 -12.44 -7.04
CA LEU A 10 13.04 -11.40 -7.94
C LEU A 10 13.73 -11.96 -9.19
N ALA A 11 14.01 -13.27 -9.24
CA ALA A 11 14.90 -13.89 -10.22
C ALA A 11 14.21 -14.88 -11.18
N ASP A 12 12.96 -15.29 -10.96
CA ASP A 12 12.23 -16.20 -11.85
C ASP A 12 11.42 -15.43 -12.91
N PRO A 13 11.76 -15.53 -14.20
CA PRO A 13 11.02 -14.89 -15.30
C PRO A 13 9.83 -15.73 -15.79
N VAL A 14 9.33 -16.67 -14.99
CA VAL A 14 8.27 -17.59 -15.38
C VAL A 14 7.04 -17.25 -14.58
N PHE A 15 6.21 -16.29 -15.03
CA PHE A 15 4.74 -16.35 -14.94
C PHE A 15 4.14 -15.14 -15.68
N SER A 16 3.27 -15.44 -16.65
CA SER A 16 2.56 -14.50 -17.51
C SER A 16 1.40 -13.78 -16.78
N LEU A 17 1.63 -13.24 -15.58
CA LEU A 17 0.84 -12.08 -15.15
C LEU A 17 1.42 -10.89 -15.92
N GLY A 18 0.59 -10.10 -16.59
CA GLY A 18 1.06 -8.93 -17.38
C GLY A 18 1.74 -7.82 -16.58
N PHE A 19 2.13 -8.09 -15.33
CA PHE A 19 2.83 -7.23 -14.38
C PHE A 19 3.58 -8.11 -13.38
N GLY A 20 4.80 -7.72 -13.01
CA GLY A 20 5.59 -8.39 -11.99
C GLY A 20 5.26 -7.96 -10.56
N LEU A 21 5.85 -8.68 -9.58
CA LEU A 21 5.79 -8.33 -8.16
C LEU A 21 6.37 -6.93 -7.89
N HIS A 22 7.38 -6.54 -8.66
CA HIS A 22 8.05 -5.24 -8.55
C HIS A 22 7.10 -4.07 -8.80
N GLU A 23 6.19 -4.17 -9.76
CA GLU A 23 5.19 -3.17 -10.12
C GLU A 23 4.18 -2.98 -8.98
N VAL A 24 3.79 -4.08 -8.31
CA VAL A 24 2.94 -4.04 -7.11
C VAL A 24 3.66 -3.31 -5.97
N PHE A 25 4.94 -3.58 -5.75
CA PHE A 25 5.75 -2.87 -4.76
C PHE A 25 5.83 -1.37 -5.06
N ILE A 26 6.13 -0.99 -6.32
CA ILE A 26 6.19 0.41 -6.74
C ILE A 26 4.85 1.09 -6.53
N TYR A 27 3.74 0.45 -6.91
CA TYR A 27 2.40 1.00 -6.71
C TYR A 27 2.16 1.36 -5.24
N HIS A 28 2.41 0.42 -4.33
CA HIS A 28 2.20 0.66 -2.91
C HIS A 28 3.15 1.75 -2.37
N LEU A 29 4.42 1.75 -2.79
CA LEU A 29 5.40 2.75 -2.38
C LEU A 29 5.02 4.16 -2.82
N VAL A 30 4.66 4.34 -4.10
CA VAL A 30 4.26 5.64 -4.66
C VAL A 30 3.00 6.15 -3.96
N PHE A 31 1.99 5.30 -3.78
CA PHE A 31 0.76 5.69 -3.11
C PHE A 31 1.04 6.09 -1.65
N SER A 32 1.86 5.31 -0.93
CA SER A 32 2.26 5.64 0.44
C SER A 32 3.05 6.95 0.53
N ALA A 33 3.97 7.20 -0.40
CA ALA A 33 4.72 8.45 -0.46
C ALA A 33 3.79 9.67 -0.64
N ILE A 34 2.76 9.53 -1.49
CA ILE A 34 1.72 10.56 -1.68
C ILE A 34 0.95 10.78 -0.37
N LEU A 35 0.47 9.72 0.28
CA LEU A 35 -0.28 9.85 1.55
C LEU A 35 0.55 10.49 2.66
N ILE A 36 1.78 10.03 2.85
CA ILE A 36 2.69 10.56 3.87
C ILE A 36 2.99 12.05 3.60
N SER A 37 3.08 12.46 2.34
CA SER A 37 3.28 13.87 1.97
C SER A 37 2.02 14.73 2.18
N LEU A 38 0.82 14.15 1.99
CA LEU A 38 -0.45 14.83 2.18
C LEU A 38 -0.82 15.02 3.65
N ILE A 39 -0.48 14.07 4.52
CA ILE A 39 -0.83 14.11 5.95
C ILE A 39 -0.40 15.42 6.64
N PRO A 40 0.86 15.89 6.53
CA PRO A 40 1.29 17.16 7.11
C PRO A 40 0.57 18.37 6.52
N TRP A 41 0.19 18.31 5.24
CA TRP A 41 -0.54 19.40 4.59
C TRP A 41 -1.97 19.51 5.12
N VAL A 42 -2.67 18.38 5.26
CA VAL A 42 -4.02 18.32 5.86
C VAL A 42 -3.97 18.74 7.34
N GLN A 43 -2.95 18.30 8.08
CA GLN A 43 -2.74 18.63 9.49
C GLN A 43 -2.59 20.14 9.74
N ARG A 44 -2.06 20.91 8.79
CA ARG A 44 -1.91 22.38 8.93
C ARG A 44 -3.23 23.14 8.79
N ASN A 45 -4.27 22.52 8.24
CA ASN A 45 -5.55 23.17 8.05
C ASN A 45 -6.47 22.88 9.25
N PRO A 46 -6.84 23.89 10.07
CA PRO A 46 -7.64 23.69 11.27
C PRO A 46 -9.05 23.15 10.98
N ALA A 47 -9.59 23.35 9.77
CA ALA A 47 -10.89 22.80 9.39
C ALA A 47 -10.83 21.29 9.14
N TRP A 48 -9.65 20.77 8.74
CA TRP A 48 -9.50 19.39 8.27
C TRP A 48 -8.74 18.51 9.27
N ALA A 49 -7.83 19.10 10.04
CA ALA A 49 -7.05 18.43 11.08
C ALA A 49 -7.87 17.51 12.02
N PRO A 50 -9.07 17.90 12.52
CA PRO A 50 -9.85 17.04 13.43
C PRO A 50 -10.30 15.72 12.79
N ASN A 51 -10.41 15.67 11.46
CA ASN A 51 -10.92 14.53 10.71
C ASN A 51 -9.82 13.77 9.96
N LEU A 52 -8.54 14.00 10.29
CA LEU A 52 -7.39 13.40 9.60
C LEU A 52 -7.47 11.88 9.49
N GLY A 53 -7.95 11.20 10.54
CA GLY A 53 -8.16 9.74 10.51
C GLY A 53 -9.20 9.29 9.49
N TYR A 54 -10.28 10.06 9.30
CA TYR A 54 -11.30 9.78 8.29
C TYR A 54 -10.77 10.01 6.87
N TYR A 55 -9.97 11.06 6.65
CA TYR A 55 -9.33 11.29 5.36
C TYR A 55 -8.34 10.18 5.02
N TYR A 56 -7.57 9.71 6.00
CA TYR A 56 -6.70 8.56 5.81
C TYR A 56 -7.50 7.30 5.44
N LEU A 57 -8.59 7.00 6.16
CA LEU A 57 -9.44 5.84 5.85
C LEU A 57 -10.05 5.93 4.44
N GLY A 58 -10.54 7.10 4.04
CA GLY A 58 -11.04 7.32 2.68
C GLY A 58 -9.96 7.14 1.62
N SER A 59 -8.74 7.60 1.90
CA SER A 59 -7.59 7.41 1.02
C SER A 59 -7.14 5.95 0.90
N LEU A 60 -7.31 5.17 1.97
CA LEU A 60 -7.05 3.73 1.98
C LEU A 60 -8.06 2.99 1.09
N LEU A 61 -9.34 3.33 1.19
CA LEU A 61 -10.37 2.76 0.32
C LEU A 61 -10.12 3.12 -1.15
N LEU A 62 -9.73 4.37 -1.41
CA LEU A 62 -9.31 4.80 -2.74
C LEU A 62 -8.10 4.00 -3.25
N LYS A 63 -7.10 3.73 -2.40
CA LYS A 63 -5.93 2.90 -2.72
C LYS A 63 -6.35 1.50 -3.17
N PHE A 64 -7.30 0.87 -2.47
CA PHE A 64 -7.81 -0.44 -2.86
C PHE A 64 -8.61 -0.39 -4.16
N PHE A 65 -9.44 0.63 -4.35
CA PHE A 65 -10.21 0.81 -5.58
C PHE A 65 -9.30 1.01 -6.80
N VAL A 66 -8.32 1.92 -6.69
CA VAL A 66 -7.34 2.15 -7.77
C VAL A 66 -6.49 0.91 -8.00
N PHE A 67 -6.10 0.18 -6.95
CA PHE A 67 -5.37 -1.07 -7.10
C PHE A 67 -6.15 -2.10 -7.93
N ALA A 68 -7.44 -2.25 -7.66
CA ALA A 68 -8.31 -3.15 -8.43
C ALA A 68 -8.45 -2.75 -9.90
N LEU A 69 -8.40 -1.44 -10.21
CA LEU A 69 -8.43 -0.94 -11.59
C LEU A 69 -7.09 -1.13 -12.33
N VAL A 70 -5.97 -0.94 -11.64
CA VAL A 70 -4.62 -1.04 -12.23
C VAL A 70 -4.18 -2.50 -12.36
N PHE A 71 -4.56 -3.34 -11.41
CA PHE A 71 -4.20 -4.76 -11.33
C PHE A 71 -5.44 -5.66 -11.35
N PRO A 72 -6.31 -5.58 -12.38
CA PRO A 72 -7.57 -6.32 -12.41
C PRO A 72 -7.35 -7.84 -12.35
N ALA A 73 -6.27 -8.34 -12.96
CA ALA A 73 -5.95 -9.77 -12.94
C ALA A 73 -5.62 -10.30 -11.53
N VAL A 74 -5.17 -9.45 -10.60
CA VAL A 74 -4.99 -9.83 -9.19
C VAL A 74 -6.34 -10.02 -8.49
N VAL A 75 -7.34 -9.22 -8.87
CA VAL A 75 -8.66 -9.19 -8.23
C VAL A 75 -9.61 -10.22 -8.83
N THR A 76 -9.55 -10.45 -10.13
CA THR A 76 -10.40 -11.41 -10.86
C THR A 76 -9.86 -12.84 -10.86
N ALA A 77 -8.94 -13.16 -9.95
CA ALA A 77 -8.07 -14.33 -9.98
C ALA A 77 -8.83 -15.68 -10.14
N GLU A 78 -9.04 -16.13 -11.37
CA GLU A 78 -9.41 -17.52 -11.67
C GLU A 78 -8.20 -18.46 -11.69
N ASN A 79 -6.95 -17.95 -11.71
CA ASN A 79 -5.74 -18.80 -11.87
C ASN A 79 -4.48 -18.34 -11.11
N ILE A 80 -4.57 -17.48 -10.09
CA ILE A 80 -3.38 -17.14 -9.29
C ILE A 80 -3.17 -18.21 -8.22
N PRO A 81 -2.04 -18.94 -8.20
CA PRO A 81 -1.75 -19.89 -7.14
C PRO A 81 -1.69 -19.16 -5.80
N SER A 82 -2.39 -19.67 -4.78
CA SER A 82 -2.66 -18.96 -3.51
C SER A 82 -1.42 -18.41 -2.79
N LYS A 83 -0.23 -18.95 -3.07
CA LYS A 83 1.05 -18.48 -2.51
C LYS A 83 1.51 -17.16 -3.13
N GLU A 84 1.29 -16.94 -4.42
CA GLU A 84 1.68 -15.71 -5.11
C GLU A 84 0.77 -14.54 -4.74
N ALA A 85 -0.52 -14.80 -4.59
CA ALA A 85 -1.47 -13.81 -4.07
C ALA A 85 -1.04 -13.29 -2.68
N LEU A 86 -0.56 -14.18 -1.80
CA LEU A 86 -0.02 -13.79 -0.49
C LEU A 86 1.26 -12.95 -0.61
N LEU A 87 2.14 -13.28 -1.56
CA LEU A 87 3.35 -12.49 -1.81
C LEU A 87 3.02 -11.10 -2.35
N MET A 88 2.01 -10.98 -3.21
CA MET A 88 1.50 -9.69 -3.71
C MET A 88 0.81 -8.85 -2.62
N LEU A 89 0.36 -9.48 -1.54
CA LEU A 89 -0.23 -8.80 -0.38
C LEU A 89 0.84 -8.32 0.63
N SER A 90 2.04 -8.91 0.61
CA SER A 90 3.14 -8.50 1.48
C SER A 90 3.53 -7.02 1.41
N PRO A 91 3.61 -6.36 0.23
CA PRO A 91 4.00 -4.95 0.13
C PRO A 91 2.92 -4.04 0.70
N LEU A 92 1.65 -4.43 0.53
CA LEU A 92 0.51 -3.73 1.12
C LEU A 92 0.61 -3.72 2.64
N PHE A 93 0.91 -4.86 3.28
CA PHE A 93 1.05 -4.93 4.73
C PHE A 93 2.18 -4.04 5.25
N ILE A 94 3.35 -4.08 4.60
CA ILE A 94 4.49 -3.26 4.99
C ILE A 94 4.13 -1.77 4.85
N ALA A 95 3.54 -1.38 3.72
CA ALA A 95 3.09 -0.02 3.46
C ALA A 95 2.08 0.47 4.52
N LEU A 96 1.07 -0.34 4.82
CA LEU A 96 0.05 -0.06 5.83
C LEU A 96 0.64 0.20 7.21
N VAL A 97 1.56 -0.67 7.67
CA VAL A 97 2.20 -0.50 8.98
C VAL A 97 2.96 0.82 9.03
N CYS A 98 3.75 1.14 8.00
CA CYS A 98 4.47 2.40 7.92
C CYS A 98 3.53 3.61 7.91
N GLU A 99 2.46 3.57 7.10
CA GLU A 99 1.45 4.63 6.99
C GLU A 99 0.75 4.88 8.32
N VAL A 100 0.31 3.83 9.02
CA VAL A 100 -0.40 3.94 10.30
C VAL A 100 0.53 4.46 11.40
N LEU A 101 1.79 4.02 11.43
CA LEU A 101 2.77 4.55 12.40
C LEU A 101 3.02 6.05 12.17
N PHE A 102 3.12 6.47 10.91
CA PHE A 102 3.27 7.89 10.57
C PHE A 102 2.02 8.70 10.91
N LEU A 103 0.83 8.18 10.59
CA LEU A 103 -0.45 8.82 10.95
C LEU A 103 -0.58 8.98 12.47
N LYS A 104 -0.25 7.95 13.25
CA LYS A 104 -0.27 8.02 14.71
C LYS A 104 0.63 9.16 15.20
N GLN A 105 1.86 9.24 14.70
CA GLN A 105 2.78 10.32 15.05
C GLN A 105 2.24 11.70 14.64
N ALA A 106 1.54 11.82 13.52
CA ALA A 106 0.90 13.06 13.10
C ALA A 106 -0.27 13.45 14.02
N LEU A 107 -1.12 12.49 14.39
CA LEU A 107 -2.25 12.68 15.32
C LEU A 107 -1.77 13.06 16.73
N ASP A 108 -0.75 12.38 17.25
CA ASP A 108 -0.20 12.65 18.60
C ASP A 108 0.33 14.09 18.70
N LYS A 109 0.90 14.64 17.62
CA LYS A 109 1.37 16.04 17.55
C LYS A 109 0.23 17.07 17.57
N MET A 110 -1.01 16.67 17.29
CA MET A 110 -2.18 17.55 17.38
C MET A 110 -2.86 17.54 18.75
N ASN A 111 -2.68 16.46 19.53
CA ASN A 111 -3.27 16.29 20.86
C ASN A 111 -2.41 16.89 22.00
N VAL A 112 -1.64 17.95 21.70
CA VAL A 112 -0.92 18.76 22.72
C VAL A 112 -1.83 19.86 23.23
#